data_AF-A0A3L9L8I9-F1
#
_entry.id   AF-A0A3L9L8I9-F1
#
_cell.length_a   1.000
_cell.length_b   1.000
_cell.length_c   1.000
_cell.angle_alpha   90.00
_cell.angle_beta   90.00
_cell.angle_gamma   90.00
#
_symmetry.space_group_name_H-M   'P 1'
#
loop_
_entity.id
_entity.type
_entity.pdbx_description
1 polymer ?
#
loop_
_entity_poly.entity_id
_entity_poly.type
_entity_poly.pdbx_seq_one_letter_code
_entity_poly.pdbx_strand_id
1 'polypeptide(L)'
;MNTTQHTLKTLAAVAVAAPLLVGCGQGGQSAEASTPATSGVTSAAASSARAQSQAAPTAGTTTPAAAPDGTATGTPSTSPGGTGAPGAALPAVDDPCAGTCTETVRVPVRHPTYGAMEIVAYERVTQPDTAPQGKQPSYAVYQAGKAVGYVASPPENHVVSFGPGPVLGDQTWEVADEPRDRYGNVYLSDGSGVTVITPSAEGYDSHGTMPNVNLVPDYPFQRAGLKIDAAGEPTVVVRQVDEKGTETGKTVNWRWEGGKFVAQK
;
A
#
# COMPACT_ATOMS: atom_id res chain seq x y z
N MET A 1 -23.05 47.32 -44.00
CA MET A 1 -21.71 46.86 -44.42
C MET A 1 -20.74 47.23 -43.33
N ASN A 2 -20.32 46.25 -42.52
CA ASN A 2 -19.09 46.35 -41.73
C ASN A 2 -18.64 44.92 -41.43
N THR A 3 -17.49 44.56 -42.00
CA THR A 3 -16.91 43.22 -42.01
C THR A 3 -15.91 43.14 -40.87
N THR A 4 -16.14 42.26 -39.89
CA THR A 4 -15.16 41.97 -38.83
C THR A 4 -14.42 40.69 -39.22
N GLN A 5 -13.14 40.83 -39.55
CA GLN A 5 -12.25 39.72 -39.89
C GLN A 5 -11.89 38.90 -38.65
N HIS A 6 -12.05 37.58 -38.76
CA HIS A 6 -11.48 36.60 -37.83
C HIS A 6 -9.99 36.41 -38.13
N THR A 7 -9.14 36.69 -37.15
CA THR A 7 -7.70 36.37 -37.22
C THR A 7 -7.50 34.90 -36.83
N LEU A 8 -7.25 34.04 -37.82
CA LEU A 8 -6.72 32.69 -37.60
C LEU A 8 -5.25 32.81 -37.17
N LYS A 9 -4.90 32.26 -36.00
CA LYS A 9 -3.50 32.04 -35.59
C LYS A 9 -3.09 30.63 -36.01
N THR A 10 -2.31 30.55 -37.07
CA THR A 10 -1.60 29.35 -37.52
C THR A 10 -0.39 29.11 -36.62
N LEU A 11 -0.37 28.01 -35.88
CA LEU A 11 0.81 27.54 -35.14
C LEU A 11 1.69 26.73 -36.10
N ALA A 12 2.88 27.25 -36.40
CA ALA A 12 3.90 26.56 -37.18
C ALA A 12 4.64 25.56 -36.28
N ALA A 13 4.61 24.27 -36.68
CA ALA A 13 5.40 23.21 -36.08
C ALA A 13 6.86 23.31 -36.57
N VAL A 14 7.81 23.34 -35.64
CA VAL A 14 9.23 23.18 -35.93
C VAL A 14 9.64 21.79 -35.45
N ALA A 15 9.85 20.89 -36.41
CA ALA A 15 10.50 19.62 -36.20
C ALA A 15 12.02 19.83 -36.27
N VAL A 16 12.75 19.41 -35.24
CA VAL A 16 14.21 19.25 -35.30
C VAL A 16 14.54 17.80 -34.99
N ALA A 17 15.22 17.17 -35.95
CA ALA A 17 15.61 15.78 -35.95
C ALA A 17 17.12 15.62 -35.70
N ALA A 18 17.45 14.47 -35.09
CA ALA A 18 18.71 13.69 -35.16
C ALA A 18 19.94 14.19 -34.35
N PRO A 19 20.91 13.30 -33.98
CA PRO A 19 21.12 11.93 -34.47
C PRO A 19 21.33 10.81 -33.42
N LEU A 20 21.02 9.59 -33.86
CA LEU A 20 21.47 8.32 -33.28
C LEU A 20 22.97 8.13 -33.59
N LEU A 21 23.77 7.82 -32.57
CA LEU A 21 25.13 7.31 -32.73
C LEU A 21 25.14 5.80 -32.44
N VAL A 22 25.42 5.04 -33.49
CA VAL A 22 25.79 3.62 -33.47
C VAL A 22 27.31 3.54 -33.34
N GLY A 23 27.82 2.65 -32.48
CA GLY A 23 29.24 2.30 -32.41
C GLY A 23 29.45 0.97 -31.68
N CYS A 24 29.86 -0.05 -32.43
CA CYS A 24 30.13 -1.43 -32.00
C CYS A 24 31.61 -1.66 -31.61
N GLY A 25 31.87 -2.72 -30.84
CA GLY A 25 33.16 -3.44 -30.73
C GLY A 25 34.00 -3.03 -29.51
N GLN A 26 34.80 -3.87 -28.84
CA GLN A 26 35.26 -5.23 -29.05
C GLN A 26 35.98 -5.69 -27.74
N GLY A 27 36.11 -7.01 -27.54
CA GLY A 27 36.46 -7.62 -26.25
C GLY A 27 37.91 -7.49 -25.75
N GLY A 28 38.04 -7.75 -24.43
CA GLY A 28 39.05 -8.57 -23.76
C GLY A 28 40.53 -8.16 -23.82
N GLN A 29 41.11 -7.92 -22.64
CA GLN A 29 42.33 -8.60 -22.18
C GLN A 29 42.64 -8.29 -20.71
N SER A 30 42.96 -9.34 -19.96
CA SER A 30 43.55 -9.28 -18.62
C SER A 30 44.97 -8.73 -18.67
N ALA A 31 45.36 -8.02 -17.61
CA ALA A 31 46.75 -7.93 -17.18
C ALA A 31 46.82 -7.86 -15.64
N GLU A 32 47.27 -8.95 -15.03
CA GLU A 32 48.20 -8.98 -13.89
C GLU A 32 49.32 -7.94 -14.03
N ALA A 33 50.08 -7.51 -13.03
CA ALA A 33 50.11 -7.57 -11.58
C ALA A 33 51.29 -6.64 -11.19
N SER A 34 51.25 -5.99 -10.02
CA SER A 34 52.46 -5.56 -9.29
C SER A 34 52.12 -5.14 -7.85
N THR A 35 52.24 -6.08 -6.92
CA THR A 35 52.65 -5.86 -5.50
C THR A 35 54.20 -5.83 -5.45
N PRO A 36 54.90 -5.38 -4.38
CA PRO A 36 54.51 -5.48 -2.96
C PRO A 36 54.92 -4.32 -2.02
N ALA A 37 54.39 -4.32 -0.79
CA ALA A 37 55.19 -4.08 0.43
C ALA A 37 54.44 -4.57 1.68
N THR A 38 55.10 -5.50 2.36
CA THR A 38 54.72 -6.23 3.56
C THR A 38 54.92 -5.41 4.83
N SER A 39 54.03 -5.55 5.81
CA SER A 39 54.40 -5.64 7.23
C SER A 39 53.28 -6.36 7.97
N GLY A 40 53.59 -7.58 8.42
CA GLY A 40 52.68 -8.41 9.21
C GLY A 40 52.80 -8.15 10.70
N VAL A 41 51.74 -8.49 11.42
CA VAL A 41 51.80 -8.96 12.80
C VAL A 41 50.84 -10.15 12.92
N THR A 42 51.32 -11.16 13.63
CA THR A 42 50.82 -12.52 13.76
C THR A 42 49.65 -12.70 14.73
N SER A 43 48.92 -13.76 14.44
CA SER A 43 47.73 -14.42 15.03
C SER A 43 47.51 -14.46 16.56
N ALA A 44 46.24 -14.50 16.95
CA ALA A 44 45.70 -15.54 17.83
C ALA A 44 44.17 -15.73 17.61
N ALA A 45 43.79 -16.96 17.28
CA ALA A 45 42.41 -17.43 17.20
C ALA A 45 41.95 -17.93 18.57
N ALA A 46 40.67 -17.75 18.88
CA ALA A 46 39.97 -18.48 19.94
C ALA A 46 38.61 -18.95 19.41
N SER A 47 38.53 -20.24 19.12
CA SER A 47 37.29 -20.99 18.92
C SER A 47 36.58 -21.20 20.26
N SER A 48 35.26 -21.25 20.23
CA SER A 48 34.47 -21.97 21.23
C SER A 48 33.19 -22.48 20.58
N ALA A 49 33.23 -23.75 20.21
CA ALA A 49 32.07 -24.60 19.93
C ALA A 49 31.86 -25.53 21.14
N ARG A 50 30.61 -25.72 21.55
CA ARG A 50 30.15 -26.80 22.45
C ARG A 50 28.62 -26.84 22.37
N ALA A 51 27.90 -27.95 22.31
CA ALA A 51 28.14 -29.33 21.92
C ALA A 51 26.76 -29.92 21.62
N GLN A 52 26.71 -30.89 20.70
CA GLN A 52 25.55 -31.73 20.42
C GLN A 52 25.33 -32.74 21.56
N SER A 53 24.09 -33.22 21.70
CA SER A 53 23.82 -34.56 22.22
C SER A 53 22.76 -35.21 21.35
N GLN A 54 23.19 -36.22 20.60
CA GLN A 54 22.38 -37.20 19.89
C GLN A 54 21.83 -38.24 20.88
N ALA A 55 20.61 -38.71 20.62
CA ALA A 55 20.22 -40.08 20.89
C ALA A 55 19.48 -40.62 19.66
N ALA A 56 19.82 -41.86 19.30
CA ALA A 56 19.56 -42.53 18.02
C ALA A 56 18.23 -43.33 18.02
N PRO A 57 17.84 -43.97 16.89
CA PRO A 57 16.46 -44.35 16.57
C PRO A 57 16.09 -45.77 17.02
N THR A 58 14.79 -46.09 17.00
CA THR A 58 14.31 -47.49 16.96
C THR A 58 13.35 -47.65 15.79
N ALA A 59 13.70 -48.58 14.90
CA ALA A 59 12.91 -49.04 13.79
C ALA A 59 11.77 -49.95 14.27
N GLY A 60 10.64 -49.88 13.58
CA GLY A 60 9.49 -50.76 13.76
C GLY A 60 8.53 -50.61 12.59
N THR A 61 8.89 -51.21 11.46
CA THR A 61 8.06 -51.32 10.26
C THR A 61 6.85 -52.23 10.53
N THR A 62 5.66 -51.83 10.08
CA THR A 62 4.67 -52.70 9.41
C THR A 62 3.60 -51.83 8.75
N THR A 63 3.61 -51.81 7.41
CA THR A 63 2.48 -51.44 6.53
C THR A 63 1.88 -52.75 6.03
N PRO A 64 0.55 -52.91 5.92
CA PRO A 64 -0.21 -52.60 4.67
C PRO A 64 -1.64 -52.08 4.95
N ALA A 65 -2.47 -51.53 4.06
CA ALA A 65 -2.43 -51.02 2.69
C ALA A 65 -3.80 -50.34 2.41
N ALA A 66 -3.84 -49.50 1.36
CA ALA A 66 -4.97 -49.08 0.51
C ALA A 66 -6.03 -48.04 1.01
N ALA A 67 -6.24 -47.06 0.14
CA ALA A 67 -7.15 -45.89 0.14
C ALA A 67 -8.62 -46.27 -0.21
N PRO A 68 -9.61 -45.35 -0.45
CA PRO A 68 -9.57 -43.88 -0.56
C PRO A 68 -10.76 -43.10 0.08
N ASP A 69 -10.75 -41.77 -0.16
CA ASP A 69 -11.83 -40.77 -0.09
C ASP A 69 -12.46 -40.36 1.26
N GLY A 70 -12.29 -39.08 1.59
CA GLY A 70 -12.97 -38.42 2.70
C GLY A 70 -12.62 -36.94 2.78
N THR A 71 -13.46 -36.11 2.17
CA THR A 71 -13.50 -34.64 2.19
C THR A 71 -13.22 -34.07 3.58
N ALA A 72 -12.05 -33.44 3.78
CA ALA A 72 -11.77 -32.69 4.99
C ALA A 72 -12.25 -31.24 4.82
N THR A 73 -13.46 -30.98 5.32
CA THR A 73 -13.98 -29.63 5.57
C THR A 73 -13.11 -28.98 6.64
N GLY A 74 -12.23 -28.07 6.26
CA GLY A 74 -11.45 -27.26 7.19
C GLY A 74 -12.37 -26.32 7.97
N THR A 75 -12.56 -26.61 9.26
CA THR A 75 -13.16 -25.72 10.26
C THR A 75 -12.39 -24.39 10.34
N PRO A 76 -13.07 -23.22 10.32
CA PRO A 76 -12.41 -21.95 10.56
C PRO A 76 -11.98 -21.85 12.03
N SER A 77 -10.71 -21.48 12.24
CA SER A 77 -10.15 -21.13 13.55
C SER A 77 -10.94 -20.00 14.19
N THR A 78 -11.64 -20.31 15.29
CA THR A 78 -12.12 -19.31 16.25
C THR A 78 -10.94 -18.78 17.06
N SER A 79 -10.53 -17.54 16.77
CA SER A 79 -9.68 -16.78 17.69
C SER A 79 -10.54 -16.27 18.87
N PRO A 80 -10.05 -16.29 20.12
CA PRO A 80 -10.87 -15.99 21.29
C PRO A 80 -10.95 -14.49 21.60
N GLY A 81 -12.14 -14.04 22.03
CA GLY A 81 -12.26 -12.98 23.05
C GLY A 81 -12.48 -11.55 22.57
N GLY A 82 -13.68 -11.26 22.08
CA GLY A 82 -14.21 -9.90 22.02
C GLY A 82 -15.66 -9.88 22.46
N THR A 83 -15.91 -9.79 23.77
CA THR A 83 -17.25 -9.61 24.34
C THR A 83 -17.76 -8.19 24.05
N GLY A 84 -18.04 -7.90 22.79
CA GLY A 84 -18.81 -6.74 22.37
C GLY A 84 -20.26 -7.18 22.13
N ALA A 85 -21.23 -6.41 22.64
CA ALA A 85 -22.62 -6.58 22.25
C ALA A 85 -22.72 -6.58 20.71
N PRO A 86 -23.56 -7.43 20.09
CA PRO A 86 -23.75 -7.41 18.65
C PRO A 86 -24.25 -6.01 18.28
N GLY A 87 -23.41 -5.24 17.59
CA GLY A 87 -23.81 -3.98 16.99
C GLY A 87 -24.91 -4.24 15.95
N ALA A 88 -25.67 -3.21 15.61
CA ALA A 88 -26.68 -3.33 14.55
C ALA A 88 -26.05 -3.89 13.26
N ALA A 89 -26.79 -4.72 12.53
CA ALA A 89 -26.30 -5.30 11.29
C ALA A 89 -26.49 -4.31 10.13
N LEU A 90 -25.45 -4.07 9.35
CA LEU A 90 -25.51 -3.31 8.11
C LEU A 90 -26.04 -4.18 6.95
N PRO A 91 -26.69 -3.59 5.94
CA PRO A 91 -27.09 -4.33 4.75
C PRO A 91 -25.87 -4.89 4.03
N ALA A 92 -26.00 -6.11 3.51
CA ALA A 92 -24.95 -6.71 2.71
C ALA A 92 -24.86 -6.02 1.34
N VAL A 93 -23.64 -5.92 0.82
CA VAL A 93 -23.34 -5.43 -0.53
C VAL A 93 -22.46 -6.45 -1.26
N ASP A 94 -22.37 -6.32 -2.57
CA ASP A 94 -21.43 -7.12 -3.36
C ASP A 94 -19.99 -6.62 -3.16
N ASP A 95 -19.04 -7.55 -3.02
CA ASP A 95 -17.61 -7.30 -3.12
C ASP A 95 -17.10 -7.94 -4.43
N PRO A 96 -16.94 -7.16 -5.51
CA PRO A 96 -16.45 -7.66 -6.79
C PRO A 96 -15.01 -8.16 -6.76
N CYS A 97 -14.25 -7.81 -5.72
CA CYS A 97 -12.85 -8.17 -5.58
C CYS A 97 -12.61 -9.44 -4.78
N ALA A 98 -13.58 -9.89 -3.99
CA ALA A 98 -13.48 -11.13 -3.22
C ALA A 98 -13.11 -12.32 -4.13
N GLY A 99 -11.93 -12.91 -3.88
CA GLY A 99 -11.39 -14.05 -4.63
C GLY A 99 -10.91 -13.75 -6.06
N THR A 100 -10.98 -12.50 -6.51
CA THR A 100 -10.59 -12.10 -7.88
C THR A 100 -9.44 -11.09 -7.89
N CYS A 101 -9.46 -10.13 -6.97
CA CYS A 101 -8.39 -9.13 -6.81
C CYS A 101 -7.34 -9.63 -5.82
N THR A 102 -6.15 -9.02 -5.86
CA THR A 102 -5.11 -9.28 -4.86
C THR A 102 -5.48 -8.56 -3.56
N GLU A 103 -5.66 -9.29 -2.46
CA GLU A 103 -5.78 -8.72 -1.12
C GLU A 103 -4.42 -8.21 -0.66
N THR A 104 -4.32 -6.93 -0.30
CA THR A 104 -3.07 -6.31 0.14
C THR A 104 -2.98 -6.16 1.64
N VAL A 105 -4.11 -5.95 2.32
CA VAL A 105 -4.19 -5.98 3.77
C VAL A 105 -5.61 -6.25 4.24
N ARG A 106 -5.71 -6.92 5.39
CA ARG A 106 -6.93 -7.06 6.20
C ARG A 106 -6.68 -6.47 7.57
N VAL A 107 -7.45 -5.45 7.92
CA VAL A 107 -7.32 -4.72 9.18
C VAL A 107 -8.56 -4.98 10.05
N PRO A 108 -8.42 -5.68 11.18
CA PRO A 108 -9.51 -5.77 12.15
C PRO A 108 -9.74 -4.39 12.78
N VAL A 109 -11.01 -4.00 12.90
CA VAL A 109 -11.41 -2.70 13.45
C VAL A 109 -12.61 -2.83 14.38
N ARG A 110 -12.84 -1.81 15.20
CA ARG A 110 -13.99 -1.74 16.10
C ARG A 110 -14.77 -0.46 15.84
N HIS A 111 -15.90 -0.60 15.14
CA HIS A 111 -16.81 0.50 14.89
C HIS A 111 -17.54 0.91 16.19
N PRO A 112 -17.68 2.21 16.51
CA PRO A 112 -18.37 2.68 17.72
C PRO A 112 -19.82 2.18 17.84
N THR A 113 -20.54 2.06 16.72
CA THR A 113 -21.95 1.65 16.68
C THR A 113 -22.14 0.17 16.33
N TYR A 114 -21.28 -0.37 15.46
CA TYR A 114 -21.49 -1.67 14.81
C TYR A 114 -20.58 -2.78 15.37
N GLY A 115 -19.67 -2.44 16.29
CA GLY A 115 -18.80 -3.39 16.95
C GLY A 115 -17.67 -3.87 16.05
N ALA A 116 -17.33 -5.16 16.15
CA ALA A 116 -16.23 -5.74 15.39
C ALA A 116 -16.54 -5.75 13.89
N MET A 117 -15.61 -5.22 13.10
CA MET A 117 -15.65 -5.20 11.64
C MET A 117 -14.24 -5.44 11.09
N GLU A 118 -14.10 -5.60 9.78
CA GLU A 118 -12.81 -5.69 9.10
C GLU A 118 -12.81 -4.78 7.88
N ILE A 119 -11.67 -4.15 7.60
CA ILE A 119 -11.42 -3.45 6.33
C ILE A 119 -10.44 -4.30 5.54
N VAL A 120 -10.79 -4.61 4.30
CA VAL A 120 -9.94 -5.39 3.40
C VAL A 120 -9.59 -4.51 2.20
N ALA A 121 -8.31 -4.28 1.98
CA ALA A 121 -7.80 -3.54 0.84
C ALA A 121 -7.43 -4.49 -0.29
N TYR A 122 -7.69 -4.05 -1.52
CA TYR A 122 -7.45 -4.82 -2.72
C TYR A 122 -6.72 -4.00 -3.79
N GLU A 123 -6.07 -4.73 -4.69
CA GLU A 123 -5.57 -4.22 -5.95
C GLU A 123 -6.06 -5.06 -7.12
N ARG A 124 -6.48 -4.39 -8.18
CA ARG A 124 -6.76 -5.00 -9.49
C ARG A 124 -5.77 -4.47 -10.52
N VAL A 125 -5.01 -5.35 -11.17
CA VAL A 125 -4.14 -4.95 -12.29
C VAL A 125 -5.01 -4.46 -13.44
N THR A 126 -4.79 -3.23 -13.89
CA THR A 126 -5.52 -2.60 -15.02
C THR A 126 -4.63 -2.35 -16.23
N GLN A 127 -3.31 -2.29 -16.02
CA GLN A 127 -2.31 -2.12 -17.07
C GLN A 127 -1.21 -3.18 -16.91
N PRO A 128 -1.41 -4.41 -17.43
CA PRO A 128 -0.48 -5.52 -17.20
C PRO A 128 0.86 -5.33 -17.92
N ASP A 129 0.89 -4.57 -19.01
CA ASP A 129 2.04 -4.39 -19.91
C ASP A 129 2.91 -3.16 -19.57
N THR A 130 2.70 -2.54 -18.40
CA THR A 130 3.52 -1.42 -17.93
C THR A 130 4.47 -1.86 -16.80
N ALA A 131 5.62 -1.18 -16.69
CA ALA A 131 6.55 -1.36 -15.58
C ALA A 131 6.83 0.02 -14.93
N PRO A 132 6.41 0.25 -13.67
CA PRO A 132 5.57 -0.62 -12.85
C PRO A 132 4.16 -0.83 -13.43
N GLN A 133 3.50 -1.91 -13.03
CA GLN A 133 2.12 -2.20 -13.45
C GLN A 133 1.15 -1.18 -12.88
N GLY A 134 0.28 -0.64 -13.72
CA GLY A 134 -0.85 0.19 -13.27
C GLY A 134 -1.94 -0.66 -12.65
N LYS A 135 -2.39 -0.27 -11.45
CA LYS A 135 -3.41 -0.97 -10.68
C LYS A 135 -4.52 -0.02 -10.23
N GLN A 136 -5.71 -0.57 -10.07
CA GLN A 136 -6.84 0.13 -9.47
C GLN A 136 -6.98 -0.30 -8.01
N PRO A 137 -6.90 0.65 -7.05
CA PRO A 137 -7.09 0.36 -5.64
C PRO A 137 -8.58 0.30 -5.29
N SER A 138 -8.92 -0.56 -4.34
CA SER A 138 -10.24 -0.63 -3.72
C SER A 138 -10.16 -1.14 -2.29
N TYR A 139 -11.24 -0.98 -1.53
CA TYR A 139 -11.41 -1.63 -0.24
C TYR A 139 -12.86 -2.07 -0.04
N ALA A 140 -13.03 -3.11 0.77
CA ALA A 140 -14.31 -3.58 1.27
C ALA A 140 -14.35 -3.50 2.80
N VAL A 141 -15.55 -3.35 3.34
CA VAL A 141 -15.83 -3.37 4.77
C VAL A 141 -16.65 -4.61 5.06
N TYR A 142 -16.21 -5.42 6.02
CA TYR A 142 -16.85 -6.66 6.40
C TYR A 142 -17.41 -6.58 7.82
N GLN A 143 -18.62 -7.11 8.01
CA GLN A 143 -19.23 -7.35 9.32
C GLN A 143 -19.66 -8.81 9.39
N ALA A 144 -19.15 -9.55 10.38
CA ALA A 144 -19.43 -10.97 10.56
C ALA A 144 -19.26 -11.82 9.27
N GLY A 145 -18.18 -11.54 8.51
CA GLY A 145 -17.85 -12.25 7.28
C GLY A 145 -18.69 -11.89 6.05
N LYS A 146 -19.57 -10.89 6.13
CA LYS A 146 -20.33 -10.35 5.00
C LYS A 146 -19.82 -8.96 4.63
N ALA A 147 -19.63 -8.70 3.33
CA ALA A 147 -19.33 -7.36 2.86
C ALA A 147 -20.56 -6.46 3.07
N VAL A 148 -20.33 -5.29 3.67
CA VAL A 148 -21.34 -4.26 3.99
C VAL A 148 -20.99 -2.89 3.41
N GLY A 149 -19.80 -2.76 2.84
CA GLY A 149 -19.36 -1.60 2.05
C GLY A 149 -18.28 -2.02 1.06
N TYR A 150 -18.25 -1.36 -0.10
CA TYR A 150 -17.19 -1.53 -1.09
C TYR A 150 -16.96 -0.20 -1.81
N VAL A 151 -15.70 0.21 -1.91
CA VAL A 151 -15.30 1.45 -2.59
C VAL A 151 -14.09 1.16 -3.45
N ALA A 152 -14.14 1.59 -4.71
CA ALA A 152 -13.02 1.53 -5.63
C ALA A 152 -12.71 2.93 -6.16
N SER A 153 -11.44 3.18 -6.45
CA SER A 153 -11.08 4.35 -7.26
C SER A 153 -11.67 4.25 -8.67
N PRO A 154 -11.80 5.37 -9.40
CA PRO A 154 -12.22 5.33 -10.79
C PRO A 154 -11.35 4.40 -11.65
N PRO A 155 -11.90 3.73 -12.68
CA PRO A 155 -11.15 2.79 -13.52
C PRO A 155 -9.91 3.39 -14.20
N GLU A 156 -9.93 4.69 -14.49
CA GLU A 156 -8.82 5.44 -15.06
C GLU A 156 -7.71 5.79 -14.05
N ASN A 157 -7.95 5.56 -12.76
CA ASN A 157 -6.92 5.71 -11.76
C ASN A 157 -5.97 4.52 -11.79
N HIS A 158 -4.68 4.82 -11.87
CA HIS A 158 -3.62 3.82 -11.97
C HIS A 158 -2.54 4.15 -10.94
N VAL A 159 -2.61 3.48 -9.79
CA VAL A 159 -1.56 3.50 -8.77
C VAL A 159 -0.67 2.28 -8.94
N VAL A 160 0.53 2.33 -8.36
CA VAL A 160 1.51 1.24 -8.44
C VAL A 160 1.43 0.29 -7.24
N SER A 161 0.99 0.81 -6.10
CA SER A 161 0.79 0.09 -4.85
C SER A 161 -0.42 0.64 -4.09
N PHE A 162 -1.07 -0.18 -3.28
CA PHE A 162 -2.11 0.21 -2.34
C PHE A 162 -2.13 -0.73 -1.13
N GLY A 163 -1.87 -0.22 0.07
CA GLY A 163 -1.75 -1.10 1.24
C GLY A 163 -1.46 -0.36 2.56
N PRO A 164 -1.03 -1.08 3.60
CA PRO A 164 -0.91 -0.55 4.97
C PRO A 164 0.28 0.40 5.18
N GLY A 165 1.07 0.61 4.13
CA GLY A 165 2.20 1.53 4.10
C GLY A 165 2.78 1.61 2.69
N PRO A 166 3.66 2.60 2.44
CA PRO A 166 4.26 2.78 1.13
C PRO A 166 5.22 1.65 0.79
N VAL A 167 5.06 1.09 -0.41
CA VAL A 167 5.98 0.10 -0.99
C VAL A 167 6.87 0.72 -2.06
N LEU A 168 6.35 1.75 -2.73
CA LEU A 168 7.02 2.54 -3.76
C LEU A 168 6.81 4.03 -3.47
N GLY A 169 7.71 4.87 -3.98
CA GLY A 169 7.65 6.32 -3.77
C GLY A 169 8.42 6.80 -2.53
N ASP A 170 8.32 8.09 -2.25
CA ASP A 170 9.02 8.79 -1.18
C ASP A 170 8.08 9.29 -0.08
N GLN A 171 6.90 8.67 0.02
CA GLN A 171 5.94 8.93 1.07
C GLN A 171 6.53 8.59 2.45
N THR A 172 6.44 9.54 3.39
CA THR A 172 6.84 9.32 4.78
C THR A 172 5.76 8.56 5.53
N TRP A 173 6.14 7.50 6.25
CA TRP A 173 5.24 6.70 7.09
C TRP A 173 5.88 6.44 8.45
N GLU A 174 5.42 7.14 9.47
CA GLU A 174 5.87 6.99 10.86
C GLU A 174 4.72 6.45 11.69
N VAL A 175 4.54 5.13 11.65
CA VAL A 175 3.46 4.40 12.33
C VAL A 175 4.10 3.25 13.08
N ALA A 176 3.68 3.02 14.34
CA ALA A 176 4.30 2.01 15.19
C ALA A 176 4.10 0.58 14.65
N ASP A 177 2.86 0.10 14.64
CA ASP A 177 2.55 -1.31 14.35
C ASP A 177 1.40 -1.49 13.35
N GLU A 178 0.28 -0.78 13.57
CA GLU A 178 -0.92 -0.92 12.75
C GLU A 178 -1.27 0.41 12.09
N PRO A 179 -1.80 0.40 10.86
CA PRO A 179 -2.22 1.61 10.17
C PRO A 179 -3.57 2.10 10.68
N ARG A 180 -3.74 2.17 12.01
CA ARG A 180 -4.98 2.59 12.68
C ARG A 180 -4.65 3.53 13.83
N ASP A 181 -5.43 4.61 13.95
CA ASP A 181 -5.30 5.56 15.05
C ASP A 181 -6.21 5.21 16.24
N ARG A 182 -6.17 6.05 17.29
CA ARG A 182 -7.00 5.87 18.48
C ARG A 182 -8.50 6.12 18.25
N TYR A 183 -8.86 6.78 17.15
CA TYR A 183 -10.25 7.08 16.77
C TYR A 183 -10.89 5.96 15.95
N GLY A 184 -10.10 4.98 15.55
CA GLY A 184 -10.52 3.86 14.71
C GLY A 184 -10.40 4.15 13.22
N ASN A 185 -9.77 5.27 12.81
CA ASN A 185 -9.48 5.53 11.41
C ASN A 185 -8.39 4.58 10.93
N VAL A 186 -8.55 4.04 9.72
CA VAL A 186 -7.56 3.19 9.05
C VAL A 186 -6.91 3.95 7.90
N TYR A 187 -5.61 3.77 7.73
CA TYR A 187 -4.82 4.47 6.74
C TYR A 187 -4.26 3.51 5.71
N LEU A 188 -4.41 3.85 4.43
CA LEU A 188 -3.81 3.10 3.34
C LEU A 188 -2.96 4.05 2.50
N SER A 189 -1.80 3.57 2.11
CA SER A 189 -0.86 4.27 1.24
C SER A 189 -1.06 3.83 -0.20
N ASP A 190 -1.01 4.77 -1.15
CA ASP A 190 -0.86 4.47 -2.57
C ASP A 190 0.61 4.61 -3.09
N GLY A 191 1.55 4.82 -2.17
CA GLY A 191 2.96 5.15 -2.44
C GLY A 191 3.24 6.65 -2.63
N SER A 192 2.21 7.45 -2.91
CA SER A 192 2.30 8.90 -3.12
C SER A 192 1.40 9.71 -2.18
N GLY A 193 0.38 9.09 -1.58
CA GLY A 193 -0.65 9.75 -0.79
C GLY A 193 -1.32 8.81 0.20
N VAL A 194 -2.21 9.39 1.02
CA VAL A 194 -2.87 8.70 2.13
C VAL A 194 -4.37 8.62 1.87
N THR A 195 -4.92 7.42 1.84
CA THR A 195 -6.35 7.18 2.00
C THR A 195 -6.67 7.00 3.48
N VAL A 196 -7.69 7.70 3.98
CA VAL A 196 -8.17 7.62 5.35
C VAL A 196 -9.58 7.04 5.35
N ILE A 197 -9.77 5.89 5.97
CA ILE A 197 -11.05 5.20 6.11
C ILE A 197 -11.55 5.41 7.54
N THR A 198 -12.65 6.14 7.69
CA THR A 198 -13.16 6.66 8.96
C THR A 198 -14.45 5.94 9.38
N PRO A 199 -14.66 5.62 10.67
CA PRO A 199 -15.96 5.17 11.17
C PRO A 199 -17.10 6.14 10.80
N SER A 200 -18.20 5.62 10.24
CA SER A 200 -19.34 6.43 9.80
C SER A 200 -20.68 5.80 10.20
N ALA A 201 -21.78 6.54 10.03
CA ALA A 201 -23.11 5.98 10.26
C ALA A 201 -23.43 4.78 9.34
N GLU A 202 -22.72 4.64 8.22
CA GLU A 202 -22.89 3.57 7.23
C GLU A 202 -21.84 2.47 7.37
N GLY A 203 -21.00 2.52 8.42
CA GLY A 203 -19.92 1.58 8.66
C GLY A 203 -18.57 2.28 8.60
N TYR A 204 -17.94 2.30 7.43
CA TYR A 204 -16.68 3.01 7.22
C TYR A 204 -16.71 3.70 5.86
N ASP A 205 -16.16 4.91 5.79
CA ASP A 205 -16.10 5.72 4.59
C ASP A 205 -14.73 6.41 4.46
N SER A 206 -14.24 6.48 3.23
CA SER A 206 -13.01 7.20 2.88
C SER A 206 -13.19 8.71 2.75
N HIS A 207 -14.43 9.22 2.74
CA HIS A 207 -14.77 10.64 2.60
C HIS A 207 -14.02 11.33 1.44
N GLY A 208 -13.89 10.62 0.31
CA GLY A 208 -13.22 11.13 -0.89
C GLY A 208 -11.69 11.11 -0.87
N THR A 209 -11.04 10.51 0.14
CA THR A 209 -9.57 10.37 0.16
C THR A 209 -9.04 9.24 -0.71
N MET A 210 -9.92 8.48 -1.37
CA MET A 210 -9.48 7.46 -2.33
C MET A 210 -8.66 8.10 -3.44
N PRO A 211 -7.60 7.44 -3.94
CA PRO A 211 -6.77 8.02 -4.99
C PRO A 211 -7.63 8.26 -6.24
N ASN A 212 -7.47 9.42 -6.88
CA ASN A 212 -8.24 9.79 -8.07
C ASN A 212 -7.42 10.73 -8.97
N VAL A 213 -7.29 10.38 -10.25
CA VAL A 213 -6.53 11.17 -11.24
C VAL A 213 -7.30 12.39 -11.79
N ASN A 214 -8.61 12.50 -11.54
CA ASN A 214 -9.50 13.44 -12.22
C ASN A 214 -10.16 14.50 -11.33
N LEU A 215 -9.87 14.55 -10.02
CA LEU A 215 -10.47 15.55 -9.13
C LEU A 215 -9.49 16.68 -8.83
N VAL A 216 -9.83 17.88 -9.31
CA VAL A 216 -9.29 19.16 -8.84
C VAL A 216 -10.38 19.85 -8.00
N PRO A 217 -10.07 20.38 -6.81
CA PRO A 217 -8.77 20.36 -6.17
C PRO A 217 -8.54 18.98 -5.54
N ASP A 218 -7.34 18.44 -5.75
CA ASP A 218 -6.77 17.15 -5.35
C ASP A 218 -7.57 16.34 -4.31
N TYR A 219 -7.66 15.02 -4.52
CA TYR A 219 -7.90 14.11 -3.41
C TYR A 219 -6.99 14.55 -2.24
N PRO A 220 -7.56 14.90 -1.07
CA PRO A 220 -6.98 15.94 -0.20
C PRO A 220 -5.62 15.59 0.40
N PHE A 221 -5.22 14.33 0.29
CA PHE A 221 -3.96 13.79 0.80
C PHE A 221 -3.11 13.16 -0.31
N GLN A 222 -3.16 13.72 -1.52
CA GLN A 222 -2.12 13.55 -2.52
C GLN A 222 -0.78 14.12 -2.01
N ARG A 223 0.34 13.47 -2.35
CA ARG A 223 1.70 13.88 -1.93
C ARG A 223 1.78 14.02 -0.40
N ALA A 224 1.15 13.11 0.32
CA ALA A 224 1.04 13.18 1.76
C ALA A 224 1.70 11.98 2.43
N GLY A 225 2.34 12.20 3.57
CA GLY A 225 2.77 11.16 4.50
C GLY A 225 1.85 11.04 5.71
N LEU A 226 2.08 10.02 6.53
CA LEU A 226 1.35 9.77 7.76
C LEU A 226 2.31 9.66 8.94
N LYS A 227 1.90 10.26 10.06
CA LYS A 227 2.49 10.02 11.38
C LYS A 227 1.37 9.65 12.36
N ILE A 228 1.56 8.60 13.14
CA ILE A 228 0.71 8.28 14.28
C ILE A 228 1.61 8.24 15.51
N ASP A 229 1.39 9.15 16.45
CA ASP A 229 2.23 9.24 17.64
C ASP A 229 1.92 8.12 18.66
N ALA A 230 2.69 8.06 19.74
CA ALA A 230 2.53 7.03 20.78
C ALA A 230 1.18 7.12 21.52
N ALA A 231 0.46 8.25 21.45
CA ALA A 231 -0.89 8.39 21.99
C ALA A 231 -1.98 7.96 20.99
N GLY A 232 -1.56 7.52 19.79
CA GLY A 232 -2.45 7.16 18.69
C GLY A 232 -3.07 8.39 18.00
N GLU A 233 -2.46 9.57 18.12
CA GLU A 233 -2.92 10.77 17.41
C GLU A 233 -2.35 10.79 15.98
N PRO A 234 -3.21 10.90 14.95
CA PRO A 234 -2.75 10.95 13.58
C PRO A 234 -2.39 12.38 13.17
N THR A 235 -1.38 12.50 12.30
CA THR A 235 -1.08 13.70 11.54
C THR A 235 -0.79 13.31 10.10
N VAL A 236 -1.56 13.87 9.17
CA VAL A 236 -1.29 13.74 7.73
C VAL A 236 -0.43 14.92 7.30
N VAL A 237 0.72 14.65 6.68
CA VAL A 237 1.72 15.66 6.31
C VAL A 237 1.71 15.83 4.80
N VAL A 238 1.05 16.87 4.30
CA VAL A 238 0.87 17.12 2.87
C VAL A 238 2.00 17.99 2.34
N ARG A 239 2.69 17.56 1.27
CA ARG A 239 3.68 18.38 0.58
C ARG A 239 2.99 19.41 -0.31
N GLN A 240 3.41 20.67 -0.16
CA GLN A 240 2.87 21.78 -0.95
C GLN A 240 3.50 21.83 -2.33
N VAL A 241 2.65 22.01 -3.33
CA VAL A 241 3.05 22.32 -4.71
C VAL A 241 2.73 23.77 -5.05
N ASP A 242 3.48 24.34 -5.98
CA ASP A 242 3.15 25.63 -6.58
C ASP A 242 2.02 25.51 -7.62
N GLU A 243 1.63 26.63 -8.24
CA GLU A 243 0.58 26.66 -9.28
C GLU A 243 0.91 25.79 -10.51
N LYS A 244 2.17 25.39 -10.68
CA LYS A 244 2.64 24.54 -11.78
C LYS A 244 2.73 23.07 -11.37
N GLY A 245 2.35 22.72 -10.15
CA GLY A 245 2.42 21.36 -9.62
C GLY A 245 3.82 20.94 -9.16
N THR A 246 4.76 21.88 -9.01
CA THR A 246 6.14 21.58 -8.57
C THR A 246 6.20 21.63 -7.04
N GLU A 247 6.80 20.62 -6.40
CA GLU A 247 6.99 20.62 -4.95
C GLU A 247 7.82 21.84 -4.50
N THR A 248 7.30 22.56 -3.52
CA THR A 248 7.93 23.77 -2.96
C THR A 248 8.95 23.48 -1.85
N GLY A 249 9.03 22.22 -1.40
CA GLY A 249 9.77 21.80 -0.22
C GLY A 249 9.07 22.14 1.11
N LYS A 250 7.89 22.77 1.08
CA LYS A 250 7.08 23.04 2.28
C LYS A 250 6.05 21.93 2.51
N THR A 251 5.64 21.76 3.76
CA THR A 251 4.56 20.85 4.16
C THR A 251 3.48 21.56 4.95
N VAL A 252 2.27 21.02 4.91
CA VAL A 252 1.13 21.39 5.76
C VAL A 252 0.76 20.16 6.58
N ASN A 253 0.71 20.33 7.89
CA ASN A 253 0.21 19.29 8.79
C ASN A 253 -1.31 19.39 8.91
N TRP A 254 -1.98 18.26 8.78
CA TRP A 254 -3.40 18.11 9.01
C TRP A 254 -3.61 17.24 10.24
N ARG A 255 -4.36 17.76 11.22
CA ARG A 255 -4.68 17.05 12.46
C ARG A 255 -6.13 16.63 12.49
N TRP A 256 -6.39 15.56 13.23
CA TRP A 256 -7.75 15.11 13.47
C TRP A 256 -8.47 16.01 14.47
N GLU A 257 -9.60 16.57 14.04
CA GLU A 257 -10.49 17.39 14.86
C GLU A 257 -11.94 16.95 14.68
N GLY A 258 -12.46 16.17 15.64
CA GLY A 258 -13.89 15.92 15.77
C GLY A 258 -14.56 15.27 14.56
N GLY A 259 -13.89 14.33 13.88
CA GLY A 259 -14.47 13.60 12.74
C GLY A 259 -13.91 13.99 11.38
N LYS A 260 -12.97 14.93 11.32
CA LYS A 260 -12.30 15.33 10.07
C LYS A 260 -10.89 15.80 10.31
N PHE A 261 -10.09 15.81 9.26
CA PHE A 261 -8.79 16.45 9.25
C PHE A 261 -8.90 17.95 8.98
N VAL A 262 -8.14 18.75 9.73
CA VAL A 262 -8.07 20.21 9.60
C VAL A 262 -6.61 20.63 9.46
N ALA A 263 -6.35 21.50 8.49
CA ALA A 263 -5.02 22.06 8.26
C ALA A 263 -4.58 22.94 9.44
N GLN A 264 -3.37 22.70 9.93
CA GLN A 264 -2.73 23.61 10.88
C GLN A 264 -2.24 24.86 10.16
N LYS A 265 -2.55 26.02 10.75
CA LYS A 265 -2.09 27.32 10.27
C LYS A 265 -0.67 27.63 10.73
#